data_AF-N1VJT3-F1
#
_entry.id   AF-N1VJT3-F1
#
_cell.length_a   1.000
_cell.length_b   1.000
_cell.length_c   1.000
_cell.angle_alpha   90.00
_cell.angle_beta   90.00
_cell.angle_gamma   90.00
#
_symmetry.space_group_name_H-M   'P 1'
#
loop_
_entity.id
_entity.type
_entity.pdbx_description
1 polymer ?
#
loop_
_entity_poly.entity_id
_entity_poly.type
_entity_poly.pdbx_seq_one_letter_code
_entity_poly.pdbx_strand_id
1 'polypeptide(L)'
;MPIRMTDDEKDPEKSKLNKKTFFLITIFVFLGGFLFKYPKLIIPILAVGLIGFLCIDNNSNNFFDFGKENSTETLLDGTRKLGAKFDTKRYDKAPVYEPLSQEFGTKLPSKVSLLKYAPRRLNQGDQGSCTGWAVSYAARTILHAQATGEDPNKISFSPAYLFNQNTDKNCDGAYPVDLLDDLKKQGNLQITEFPYSESSCRNKPSKEQKLKAKEFRIEGYQRLTEDGEDYQTNIESVKQYLSQGSPIVISMEVGGTFLNLKKSIWLPSDSDYQAVNHYKKKKTATGEWGGHAMTAIGYDDNREGGAFQIMNSWGEGFANQGIFWLRYEDFNIFVREVYAFYPPKKFDPNETYSFQLGLINNATKEFIPLKKLKNNLYQTVQPIPIGTRFKVSVKNDKPIYLYIFGLDTDGSSYVLFPYTDKHSPYCGTKGTRVFPKKQSLEVDPIGKKDNMIIVLSKKQLDYKVMNRSVNQSMTKPYFEKFQMLLQSQISKSSSFGEGGDTIELVSKDHNPDTIELVKIEFEKK
;
A
#
# COMPACT_ATOMS: atom_id res chain seq x y z
N MET A 1 -2.61 -34.83 2.06
CA MET A 1 -2.81 -33.51 1.44
C MET A 1 -1.54 -33.19 0.68
N PRO A 2 -1.65 -32.81 -0.59
CA PRO A 2 -0.57 -32.29 -1.44
C PRO A 2 -0.05 -30.95 -0.92
N ILE A 3 0.92 -30.34 -1.64
CA ILE A 3 1.52 -29.03 -1.38
C ILE A 3 0.73 -28.19 -0.37
N ARG A 4 1.23 -28.14 0.87
CA ARG A 4 0.55 -27.43 1.96
C ARG A 4 1.13 -26.05 2.16
N MET A 5 0.28 -25.09 2.52
CA MET A 5 0.75 -23.87 3.14
C MET A 5 1.08 -24.16 4.61
N THR A 6 2.32 -23.91 5.01
CA THR A 6 2.79 -24.02 6.39
C THR A 6 3.36 -22.68 6.85
N ASP A 7 3.20 -22.32 8.12
CA ASP A 7 3.65 -21.02 8.65
C ASP A 7 5.18 -20.91 8.65
N ASP A 8 5.72 -19.79 8.18
CA ASP A 8 7.17 -19.58 8.19
C ASP A 8 7.71 -19.67 9.62
N GLU A 9 8.91 -20.25 9.78
CA GLU A 9 9.55 -20.23 11.09
C GLU A 9 9.74 -18.78 11.53
N LYS A 10 9.37 -18.47 12.77
CA LYS A 10 9.56 -17.13 13.32
C LYS A 10 11.04 -16.80 13.29
N ASP A 11 11.39 -15.82 12.47
CA ASP A 11 12.75 -15.33 12.32
C ASP A 11 13.39 -15.07 13.70
N PRO A 12 14.42 -15.83 14.10
CA PRO A 12 15.04 -15.69 15.41
C PRO A 12 15.70 -14.31 15.59
N GLU A 13 16.01 -13.57 14.52
CA GLU A 13 16.55 -12.20 14.63
C GLU A 13 15.53 -11.18 15.12
N LYS A 14 14.27 -11.27 14.67
CA LYS A 14 13.17 -10.43 15.20
C LYS A 14 12.88 -10.71 16.68
N SER A 15 13.18 -11.91 17.17
CA SER A 15 13.06 -12.25 18.60
C SER A 15 14.16 -11.63 19.48
N LYS A 16 15.34 -11.35 18.91
CA LYS A 16 16.47 -10.74 19.65
C LYS A 16 16.28 -9.24 19.85
N LEU A 17 15.59 -8.54 18.95
CA LEU A 17 15.26 -7.12 19.13
C LEU A 17 14.36 -6.89 20.36
N ASN A 18 13.42 -7.79 20.62
CA ASN A 18 12.55 -7.75 21.81
C ASN A 18 13.24 -8.10 23.13
N LYS A 19 14.39 -8.79 23.11
CA LYS A 19 15.15 -9.11 24.34
C LYS A 19 15.99 -7.95 24.86
N LYS A 20 16.45 -7.03 23.99
CA LYS A 20 17.19 -5.83 24.44
C LYS A 20 16.31 -4.87 25.26
N THR A 21 15.02 -4.80 24.95
CA THR A 21 14.05 -4.00 25.72
C THR A 21 13.77 -4.59 27.11
N PHE A 22 13.95 -5.91 27.29
CA PHE A 22 13.72 -6.58 28.57
C PHE A 22 14.91 -6.45 29.55
N PHE A 23 16.14 -6.29 29.04
CA PHE A 23 17.34 -6.18 29.88
C PHE A 23 17.47 -4.79 30.55
N LEU A 24 16.88 -3.74 29.95
CA LEU A 24 16.82 -2.40 30.56
C LEU A 24 15.82 -2.29 31.72
N ILE A 25 14.81 -3.17 31.78
CA ILE A 25 13.83 -3.20 32.87
C ILE A 25 14.43 -3.89 34.12
N THR A 26 15.40 -4.79 33.96
CA THR A 26 15.99 -5.52 35.09
C THR A 26 16.96 -4.67 35.91
N ILE A 27 17.55 -3.61 35.33
CA ILE A 27 18.45 -2.68 36.04
C ILE A 27 17.66 -1.71 36.93
N PHE A 28 16.45 -1.31 36.52
CA PHE A 28 15.59 -0.42 37.32
C PHE A 28 14.97 -1.11 38.55
N VAL A 29 14.72 -2.43 38.48
CA VAL A 29 14.20 -3.19 39.64
C VAL A 29 15.27 -3.40 40.71
N PHE A 30 16.55 -3.45 40.34
CA PHE A 30 17.65 -3.60 41.30
C PHE A 30 17.99 -2.31 42.08
N LEU A 31 17.79 -1.12 41.49
CA LEU A 31 17.97 0.15 42.22
C LEU A 31 16.78 0.50 43.13
N GLY A 32 15.56 0.11 42.78
CA GLY A 32 14.37 0.36 43.60
C GLY A 32 14.39 -0.39 44.94
N GLY A 33 14.94 -1.61 44.97
CA GLY A 33 15.05 -2.42 46.19
C GLY A 33 16.06 -1.90 47.22
N PHE A 34 17.07 -1.14 46.78
CA PHE A 34 18.12 -0.62 47.68
C PHE A 34 17.66 0.62 48.46
N LEU A 35 16.79 1.44 47.85
CA LEU A 35 16.25 2.67 48.45
C LEU A 35 15.14 2.41 49.50
N PHE A 36 14.49 1.25 49.47
CA PHE A 36 13.50 0.86 50.48
C PHE A 36 14.11 0.36 51.82
N LYS A 37 15.40 -0.01 51.83
CA LYS A 37 16.08 -0.55 53.03
C LYS A 37 16.78 0.50 53.90
N TYR A 38 17.01 1.72 53.39
CA TYR A 38 17.75 2.77 54.11
C TYR A 38 17.09 4.15 53.96
N PRO A 39 15.93 4.40 54.60
CA PRO A 39 15.18 5.64 54.45
C PRO A 39 15.93 6.91 54.93
N LYS A 40 17.01 6.76 55.71
CA LYS A 40 17.84 7.88 56.19
C LYS A 40 18.85 8.42 55.16
N LEU A 41 19.02 7.77 54.00
CA LEU A 41 19.91 8.21 52.92
C LEU A 41 19.21 9.09 51.86
N ILE A 42 17.90 9.28 51.96
CA ILE A 42 17.12 10.13 51.02
C ILE A 42 17.36 11.62 51.28
N ILE A 43 17.61 12.00 52.53
CA ILE A 43 17.74 13.40 52.97
C ILE A 43 19.04 14.07 52.46
N PRO A 44 20.22 13.43 52.47
CA PRO A 44 21.43 14.01 51.88
C PRO A 44 21.36 14.16 50.35
N ILE A 45 20.68 13.24 49.65
CA ILE A 45 20.60 13.23 48.17
C ILE A 45 19.70 14.37 47.66
N LEU A 46 18.60 14.66 48.36
CA LEU A 46 17.74 15.80 48.04
C LEU A 46 18.42 17.16 48.33
N ALA A 47 19.29 17.22 49.34
CA ALA A 47 20.04 18.44 49.67
C ALA A 47 21.10 18.81 48.61
N VAL A 48 21.75 17.82 47.99
CA VAL A 48 22.72 18.06 46.89
C VAL A 48 22.01 18.46 45.59
N GLY A 49 20.81 17.92 45.32
CA GLY A 49 20.00 18.29 44.16
C GLY A 49 19.46 19.72 44.20
N LEU A 50 19.13 20.23 45.40
CA LEU A 50 18.59 21.59 45.56
C LEU A 50 19.68 22.68 45.42
N ILE A 51 20.93 22.38 45.75
CA ILE A 51 22.06 23.32 45.60
C ILE A 51 22.54 23.39 44.14
N GLY A 52 22.38 22.31 43.36
CA GLY A 52 22.69 22.30 41.93
C GLY A 52 21.71 23.09 41.06
N PHE A 53 20.45 23.23 41.48
CA PHE A 53 19.41 23.92 40.71
C PHE A 53 19.39 25.45 40.92
N LEU A 54 20.07 25.95 41.97
CA LEU A 54 20.16 27.39 42.29
C LEU A 54 21.46 28.06 41.82
N CYS A 55 22.33 27.34 41.08
CA CYS A 55 23.61 27.88 40.58
C CYS A 55 23.75 27.88 39.04
N ILE A 56 22.66 27.63 38.30
CA ILE A 56 22.64 27.76 36.82
C ILE A 56 21.45 28.63 36.40
N ASP A 57 21.29 29.78 37.05
CA ASP A 57 20.45 30.86 36.55
C ASP A 57 21.10 32.20 36.92
N ASN A 58 22.04 32.62 36.06
CA ASN A 58 22.52 33.99 35.93
C ASN A 58 23.60 34.07 34.85
N ASN A 59 23.22 34.32 33.59
CA ASN A 59 23.98 35.29 32.80
C ASN A 59 23.26 35.79 31.54
N SER A 60 23.51 37.07 31.26
CA SER A 60 23.26 37.83 30.02
C SER A 60 21.84 38.34 29.72
N ASN A 61 21.53 39.49 30.32
CA ASN A 61 20.87 40.59 29.61
C ASN A 61 21.86 41.17 28.59
N ASN A 62 21.42 41.35 27.34
CA ASN A 62 21.91 42.42 26.44
C ASN A 62 20.88 42.68 25.32
N PHE A 63 20.01 43.64 25.62
CA PHE A 63 19.65 44.80 24.80
C PHE A 63 20.22 44.84 23.36
N PHE A 64 19.36 44.75 22.34
CA PHE A 64 19.43 45.57 21.11
C PHE A 64 18.04 45.58 20.44
N ASP A 65 17.43 46.75 20.51
CA ASP A 65 16.23 47.20 19.80
C ASP A 65 16.63 47.69 18.41
N PHE A 66 15.99 47.19 17.36
CA PHE A 66 15.89 47.88 16.06
C PHE A 66 14.61 47.48 15.33
N GLY A 67 13.73 48.46 15.15
CA GLY A 67 13.11 48.74 13.85
C GLY A 67 11.77 48.06 13.56
N LYS A 68 10.68 48.77 13.87
CA LYS A 68 9.40 48.63 13.18
C LYS A 68 9.55 48.88 11.69
N GLU A 69 9.18 47.92 10.85
CA GLU A 69 8.68 48.19 9.51
C GLU A 69 7.38 47.42 9.27
N ASN A 70 6.37 48.17 8.84
CA ASN A 70 5.02 47.71 8.57
C ASN A 70 5.02 46.82 7.31
N SER A 71 4.83 45.52 7.48
CA SER A 71 4.31 44.66 6.42
C SER A 71 2.88 44.28 6.78
N THR A 72 1.93 44.76 5.97
CA THR A 72 0.53 44.37 6.01
C THR A 72 0.38 42.85 6.00
N GLU A 73 0.11 42.28 7.17
CA GLU A 73 -0.35 40.91 7.32
C GLU A 73 -1.74 40.77 6.71
N THR A 74 -1.83 40.21 5.50
CA THR A 74 -3.07 39.55 5.08
C THR A 74 -3.07 38.14 5.69
N LEU A 75 -3.44 38.07 6.97
CA LEU A 75 -3.87 36.84 7.64
C LEU A 75 -5.13 36.33 6.93
N LEU A 76 -4.96 35.46 5.93
CA LEU A 76 -6.05 34.57 5.51
C LEU A 76 -6.08 33.40 6.52
N ASP A 77 -6.63 33.70 7.69
CA ASP A 77 -7.00 32.73 8.73
C ASP A 77 -8.25 31.96 8.27
N GLY A 78 -8.06 31.02 7.33
CA GLY A 78 -9.08 30.06 6.96
C GLY A 78 -9.09 28.91 7.97
N THR A 79 -10.26 28.52 8.48
CA THR A 79 -10.34 27.40 9.41
C THR A 79 -9.88 26.11 8.73
N ARG A 80 -8.90 25.41 9.31
CA ARG A 80 -8.34 24.17 8.73
C ARG A 80 -9.28 23.00 8.95
N LYS A 81 -10.32 22.91 8.12
CA LYS A 81 -11.36 21.88 8.26
C LYS A 81 -10.85 20.48 7.93
N LEU A 82 -11.26 19.56 8.77
CA LEU A 82 -10.99 18.12 8.69
C LEU A 82 -12.24 17.41 8.15
N GLY A 83 -12.13 16.13 7.79
CA GLY A 83 -13.29 15.41 7.23
C GLY A 83 -13.04 13.98 6.76
N ALA A 84 -11.87 13.40 6.99
CA ALA A 84 -11.65 11.98 6.74
C ALA A 84 -12.28 11.20 7.89
N LYS A 85 -13.24 10.33 7.56
CA LYS A 85 -13.87 9.41 8.51
C LYS A 85 -13.16 8.05 8.45
N PHE A 86 -12.95 7.44 9.61
CA PHE A 86 -12.29 6.14 9.74
C PHE A 86 -13.28 5.05 10.14
N ASP A 87 -13.26 3.93 9.45
CA ASP A 87 -14.00 2.72 9.86
C ASP A 87 -13.25 1.46 9.43
N THR A 88 -12.82 0.67 10.41
CA THR A 88 -12.01 -0.52 10.16
C THR A 88 -12.73 -1.55 9.29
N LYS A 89 -14.06 -1.70 9.42
CA LYS A 89 -14.81 -2.66 8.58
C LYS A 89 -14.87 -2.22 7.13
N ARG A 90 -14.95 -0.92 6.87
CA ARG A 90 -14.87 -0.35 5.52
C ARG A 90 -13.45 -0.47 4.96
N TYR A 91 -12.44 -0.17 5.77
CA TYR A 91 -11.05 -0.30 5.35
C TYR A 91 -10.69 -1.76 4.98
N ASP A 92 -11.19 -2.74 5.74
CA ASP A 92 -10.96 -4.16 5.49
C ASP A 92 -11.52 -4.67 4.14
N LYS A 93 -12.50 -3.96 3.56
CA LYS A 93 -13.04 -4.29 2.22
C LYS A 93 -12.03 -4.00 1.10
N ALA A 94 -11.08 -3.10 1.32
CA ALA A 94 -10.04 -2.83 0.35
C ALA A 94 -9.07 -4.04 0.35
N PRO A 95 -8.83 -4.65 -0.82
CA PRO A 95 -7.92 -5.78 -0.87
C PRO A 95 -6.49 -5.31 -0.62
N VAL A 96 -5.66 -6.20 -0.05
CA VAL A 96 -4.22 -6.03 0.07
C VAL A 96 -3.54 -6.81 -1.05
N TYR A 97 -2.40 -6.35 -1.53
CA TYR A 97 -1.61 -7.07 -2.52
C TYR A 97 -0.33 -7.62 -1.91
N GLU A 98 0.32 -8.53 -2.64
CA GLU A 98 1.64 -9.03 -2.30
C GLU A 98 2.73 -8.03 -2.74
N PRO A 99 3.47 -7.39 -1.81
CA PRO A 99 4.53 -6.45 -2.16
C PRO A 99 5.68 -7.10 -2.92
N LEU A 100 6.44 -6.27 -3.64
CA LEU A 100 7.65 -6.73 -4.32
C LEU A 100 8.69 -7.20 -3.29
N SER A 101 9.39 -8.28 -3.62
CA SER A 101 10.50 -8.80 -2.84
C SER A 101 11.73 -7.93 -3.01
N GLN A 102 12.31 -7.51 -1.88
CA GLN A 102 13.61 -6.82 -1.86
C GLN A 102 14.78 -7.78 -2.13
N GLU A 103 14.68 -9.03 -1.66
CA GLU A 103 15.73 -10.05 -1.81
C GLU A 103 15.93 -10.45 -3.28
N PHE A 104 14.84 -10.53 -4.06
CA PHE A 104 14.86 -11.08 -5.42
C PHE A 104 14.78 -9.99 -6.52
N GLY A 105 15.59 -8.94 -6.37
CA GLY A 105 15.93 -8.03 -7.49
C GLY A 105 15.13 -6.73 -7.59
N THR A 106 14.34 -6.35 -6.59
CA THR A 106 13.65 -5.05 -6.60
C THR A 106 14.51 -3.98 -5.94
N LYS A 107 15.26 -3.21 -6.73
CA LYS A 107 15.96 -2.00 -6.26
C LYS A 107 15.12 -0.76 -6.58
N LEU A 108 14.67 -0.09 -5.53
CA LEU A 108 13.95 1.18 -5.67
C LEU A 108 14.94 2.35 -5.78
N PRO A 109 14.60 3.43 -6.51
CA PRO A 109 15.33 4.68 -6.41
C PRO A 109 15.35 5.18 -4.95
N SER A 110 16.40 5.86 -4.53
CA SER A 110 16.43 6.45 -3.16
C SER A 110 15.51 7.66 -3.02
N LYS A 111 15.00 8.20 -4.14
CA LYS A 111 14.13 9.38 -4.17
C LYS A 111 13.24 9.35 -5.40
N VAL A 112 11.96 9.67 -5.21
CA VAL A 112 10.96 9.81 -6.26
C VAL A 112 10.04 10.97 -5.93
N SER A 113 9.62 11.73 -6.95
CA SER A 113 8.58 12.75 -6.81
C SER A 113 7.70 12.81 -8.04
N LEU A 114 6.39 12.76 -7.81
CA LEU A 114 5.33 12.95 -8.79
C LEU A 114 4.86 14.41 -8.84
N LEU A 115 5.57 15.34 -8.18
CA LEU A 115 5.19 16.75 -8.09
C LEU A 115 4.97 17.40 -9.47
N LYS A 116 5.74 17.01 -10.48
CA LYS A 116 5.55 17.52 -11.86
C LYS A 116 4.21 17.13 -12.50
N TYR A 117 3.54 16.11 -11.96
CA TYR A 117 2.20 15.66 -12.39
C TYR A 117 1.11 16.14 -11.42
N ALA A 118 1.47 16.83 -10.34
CA ALA A 118 0.50 17.33 -9.38
C ALA A 118 -0.13 18.64 -9.88
N PRO A 119 -1.46 18.80 -9.76
CA PRO A 119 -2.10 20.06 -10.09
C PRO A 119 -1.75 21.15 -9.05
N ARG A 120 -2.11 22.39 -9.35
CA ARG A 120 -1.96 23.51 -8.43
C ARG A 120 -2.62 23.20 -7.08
N ARG A 121 -1.96 23.48 -5.96
CA ARG A 121 -2.52 23.18 -4.63
C ARG A 121 -3.58 24.22 -4.30
N LEU A 122 -4.85 23.85 -4.47
CA LEU A 122 -6.00 24.68 -4.12
C LEU A 122 -6.43 24.45 -2.66
N ASN A 123 -7.44 25.22 -2.24
CA ASN A 123 -7.96 25.20 -0.87
C ASN A 123 -9.37 24.60 -0.84
N GLN A 124 -9.60 23.67 0.08
CA GLN A 124 -10.92 23.12 0.36
C GLN A 124 -11.84 24.09 1.10
N GLY A 125 -11.26 25.11 1.76
CA GLY A 125 -11.98 26.08 2.57
C GLY A 125 -12.67 25.45 3.78
N ASP A 126 -13.85 25.97 4.12
CA ASP A 126 -14.56 25.61 5.35
C ASP A 126 -15.44 24.34 5.24
N GLN A 127 -15.25 23.54 4.18
CA GLN A 127 -15.94 22.25 4.02
C GLN A 127 -15.04 21.10 4.46
N GLY A 128 -15.63 20.08 5.10
CA GLY A 128 -14.94 18.83 5.46
C GLY A 128 -14.67 17.92 4.26
N SER A 129 -14.16 18.45 3.16
CA SER A 129 -14.08 17.80 1.84
C SER A 129 -12.72 17.22 1.48
N CYS A 130 -11.77 17.18 2.42
CA CYS A 130 -10.40 16.69 2.22
C CYS A 130 -10.32 15.33 1.48
N THR A 131 -11.28 14.43 1.68
CA THR A 131 -11.34 13.13 0.97
C THR A 131 -11.57 13.29 -0.53
N GLY A 132 -12.44 14.20 -0.96
CA GLY A 132 -12.63 14.55 -2.37
C GLY A 132 -11.38 15.18 -2.97
N TRP A 133 -10.72 16.05 -2.22
CA TRP A 133 -9.46 16.67 -2.66
C TRP A 133 -8.33 15.66 -2.80
N ALA A 134 -8.16 14.75 -1.85
CA ALA A 134 -7.13 13.73 -1.89
C ALA A 134 -7.37 12.69 -3.00
N VAL A 135 -8.58 12.12 -3.06
CA VAL A 135 -8.91 11.03 -4.01
C VAL A 135 -9.03 11.56 -5.43
N SER A 136 -9.83 12.62 -5.62
CA SER A 136 -10.13 13.13 -6.95
C SER A 136 -9.12 14.16 -7.41
N TYR A 137 -9.01 15.29 -6.70
CA TYR A 137 -8.26 16.43 -7.21
C TYR A 137 -6.76 16.14 -7.29
N ALA A 138 -6.17 15.58 -6.24
CA ALA A 138 -4.75 15.25 -6.21
C ALA A 138 -4.47 13.90 -6.89
N ALA A 139 -4.84 12.78 -6.27
CA ALA A 139 -4.41 11.46 -6.73
C ALA A 139 -4.89 11.14 -8.15
N ARG A 140 -6.18 11.33 -8.48
CA ARG A 140 -6.71 10.94 -9.81
C ARG A 140 -6.15 11.82 -10.93
N THR A 141 -5.90 13.11 -10.66
CA THR A 141 -5.21 14.02 -11.60
C THR A 141 -3.77 13.59 -11.83
N ILE A 142 -3.01 13.32 -10.76
CA ILE A 142 -1.61 12.88 -10.86
C ILE A 142 -1.51 11.60 -11.68
N LEU A 143 -2.37 10.61 -11.41
CA LEU A 143 -2.40 9.36 -12.16
C LEU A 143 -2.68 9.60 -13.66
N HIS A 144 -3.59 10.53 -13.98
CA HIS A 144 -3.93 10.87 -15.36
C HIS A 144 -2.78 11.57 -16.08
N ALA A 145 -2.28 12.65 -15.49
CA ALA A 145 -1.20 13.47 -16.05
C ALA A 145 0.07 12.63 -16.24
N GLN A 146 0.31 11.66 -15.37
CA GLN A 146 1.42 10.72 -15.54
C GLN A 146 1.22 9.73 -16.68
N ALA A 147 -0.02 9.28 -16.92
CA ALA A 147 -0.36 8.37 -18.00
C ALA A 147 -0.34 9.05 -19.37
N THR A 148 -0.88 10.27 -19.47
CA THR A 148 -1.08 10.98 -20.75
C THR A 148 0.01 12.01 -21.06
N GLY A 149 0.73 12.50 -20.04
CA GLY A 149 1.68 13.59 -20.17
C GLY A 149 1.04 14.98 -20.26
N GLU A 150 -0.28 15.09 -20.09
CA GLU A 150 -1.00 16.37 -20.14
C GLU A 150 -0.71 17.25 -18.91
N ASP A 151 -0.88 18.56 -19.08
CA ASP A 151 -0.71 19.55 -18.02
C ASP A 151 -1.76 19.35 -16.90
N PRO A 152 -1.35 18.97 -15.68
CA PRO A 152 -2.28 18.60 -14.61
C PRO A 152 -3.22 19.75 -14.21
N ASN A 153 -2.85 21.01 -14.47
CA ASN A 153 -3.70 22.15 -14.15
C ASN A 153 -4.89 22.29 -15.10
N LYS A 154 -4.79 21.77 -16.33
CA LYS A 154 -5.85 21.81 -17.33
C LYS A 154 -6.82 20.63 -17.21
N ILE A 155 -6.32 19.49 -16.74
CA ILE A 155 -7.07 18.23 -16.63
C ILE A 155 -7.44 17.85 -15.19
N SER A 156 -7.36 18.80 -14.25
CA SER A 156 -7.61 18.50 -12.84
C SER A 156 -9.03 18.01 -12.60
N PHE A 157 -9.17 16.94 -11.82
CA PHE A 157 -10.46 16.31 -11.52
C PHE A 157 -11.21 17.02 -10.41
N SER A 158 -12.53 17.02 -10.50
CA SER A 158 -13.42 17.64 -9.51
C SER A 158 -13.35 16.93 -8.16
N PRO A 159 -13.04 17.65 -7.06
CA PRO A 159 -13.20 17.12 -5.71
C PRO A 159 -14.67 16.96 -5.33
N ALA A 160 -15.55 17.85 -5.83
CA ALA A 160 -16.97 17.85 -5.48
C ALA A 160 -17.73 16.67 -6.09
N TYR A 161 -17.36 16.18 -7.27
CA TYR A 161 -18.11 15.13 -7.97
C TYR A 161 -18.27 13.88 -7.10
N LEU A 162 -17.18 13.33 -6.56
CA LEU A 162 -17.24 12.16 -5.67
C LEU A 162 -17.63 12.55 -4.24
N PHE A 163 -17.10 13.65 -3.71
CA PHE A 163 -17.37 14.06 -2.32
C PHE A 163 -18.86 14.30 -2.08
N ASN A 164 -19.53 15.05 -2.96
CA ASN A 164 -20.96 15.38 -2.80
C ASN A 164 -21.81 14.11 -2.76
N GLN A 165 -21.41 13.05 -3.45
CA GLN A 165 -22.13 11.77 -3.50
C GLN A 165 -21.93 10.91 -2.23
N ASN A 166 -20.83 11.12 -1.51
CA ASN A 166 -20.38 10.26 -0.41
C ASN A 166 -20.39 10.93 0.97
N THR A 167 -20.61 12.24 1.03
CA THR A 167 -20.72 13.00 2.28
C THR A 167 -22.15 13.02 2.83
N ASP A 168 -22.28 13.34 4.11
CA ASP A 168 -23.57 13.55 4.79
C ASP A 168 -24.27 14.87 4.41
N LYS A 169 -25.41 15.15 5.07
CA LYS A 169 -26.23 16.36 4.89
C LYS A 169 -25.55 17.66 5.37
N ASN A 170 -24.47 17.57 6.14
CA ASN A 170 -23.74 18.71 6.67
C ASN A 170 -22.44 19.00 5.89
N CYS A 171 -22.13 18.18 4.88
CA CYS A 171 -20.85 18.28 4.15
C CYS A 171 -19.63 18.08 5.08
N ASP A 172 -19.81 17.32 6.15
CA ASP A 172 -18.84 17.16 7.22
C ASP A 172 -18.16 15.80 7.14
N GLY A 173 -17.44 15.60 6.04
CA GLY A 173 -16.59 14.44 5.86
C GLY A 173 -17.23 13.22 5.22
N ALA A 174 -16.35 12.37 4.71
CA ALA A 174 -16.67 11.12 4.05
C ALA A 174 -15.59 10.07 4.32
N TYR A 175 -15.86 8.83 3.92
CA TYR A 175 -14.89 7.74 4.04
C TYR A 175 -14.12 7.61 2.72
N PRO A 176 -12.77 7.67 2.74
CA PRO A 176 -11.96 7.61 1.52
C PRO A 176 -12.28 6.40 0.64
N VAL A 177 -12.47 5.22 1.26
CA VAL A 177 -12.78 3.97 0.54
C VAL A 177 -14.09 4.02 -0.25
N ASP A 178 -15.11 4.75 0.23
CA ASP A 178 -16.38 4.89 -0.50
C ASP A 178 -16.17 5.72 -1.78
N LEU A 179 -15.36 6.79 -1.71
CA LEU A 179 -14.98 7.58 -2.89
C LEU A 179 -14.14 6.76 -3.87
N LEU A 180 -13.20 5.94 -3.38
CA LEU A 180 -12.39 5.05 -4.22
C LEU A 180 -13.25 4.02 -4.96
N ASP A 181 -14.26 3.47 -4.27
CA ASP A 181 -15.23 2.55 -4.85
C ASP A 181 -16.07 3.19 -5.95
N ASP A 182 -16.55 4.41 -5.73
CA ASP A 182 -17.28 5.17 -6.73
C ASP A 182 -16.37 5.58 -7.90
N LEU A 183 -15.14 5.99 -7.63
CA LEU A 183 -14.16 6.31 -8.68
C LEU A 183 -13.92 5.10 -9.59
N LYS A 184 -13.87 3.89 -9.03
CA LYS A 184 -13.77 2.64 -9.80
C LYS A 184 -15.06 2.34 -10.59
N LYS A 185 -16.24 2.49 -9.98
CA LYS A 185 -17.54 2.08 -10.57
C LYS A 185 -18.09 3.08 -11.60
N GLN A 186 -17.98 4.37 -11.34
CA GLN A 186 -18.58 5.43 -12.15
C GLN A 186 -17.58 6.46 -12.68
N GLY A 187 -16.36 6.49 -12.16
CA GLY A 187 -15.33 7.44 -12.58
C GLY A 187 -15.54 8.83 -12.02
N ASN A 188 -15.02 9.85 -12.71
CA ASN A 188 -15.03 11.23 -12.24
C ASN A 188 -15.05 12.22 -13.43
N LEU A 189 -15.25 13.50 -13.16
CA LEU A 189 -15.20 14.58 -14.15
C LEU A 189 -14.10 15.58 -13.83
N GLN A 190 -13.72 16.36 -14.84
CA GLN A 190 -12.84 17.51 -14.64
C GLN A 190 -13.54 18.58 -13.80
N ILE A 191 -12.76 19.37 -13.06
CA ILE A 191 -13.29 20.42 -12.19
C ILE A 191 -14.07 21.50 -12.96
N THR A 192 -13.75 21.69 -14.24
CA THR A 192 -14.47 22.60 -15.15
C THR A 192 -15.87 22.12 -15.50
N GLU A 193 -16.10 20.79 -15.53
CA GLU A 193 -17.39 20.19 -15.83
C GLU A 193 -18.26 19.98 -14.57
N PHE A 194 -17.63 19.87 -13.41
CA PHE A 194 -18.31 19.80 -12.11
C PHE A 194 -17.56 20.67 -11.07
N PRO A 195 -17.81 21.99 -11.03
CA PRO A 195 -17.09 22.91 -10.15
C PRO A 195 -17.25 22.62 -8.67
N TYR A 196 -16.20 22.93 -7.90
CA TYR A 196 -16.22 22.84 -6.44
C TYR A 196 -16.86 24.07 -5.80
N SER A 197 -17.61 23.85 -4.72
CA SER A 197 -18.17 24.91 -3.88
C SER A 197 -18.04 24.51 -2.41
N GLU A 198 -17.26 25.26 -1.64
CA GLU A 198 -17.12 25.01 -0.19
C GLU A 198 -18.44 25.23 0.57
N SER A 199 -19.28 26.13 0.08
CA SER A 199 -20.58 26.47 0.70
C SER A 199 -21.65 25.39 0.53
N SER A 200 -21.47 24.40 -0.36
CA SER A 200 -22.49 23.38 -0.62
C SER A 200 -21.94 22.13 -1.27
N CYS A 201 -22.37 20.99 -0.76
CA CYS A 201 -22.17 19.67 -1.37
C CYS A 201 -23.49 19.04 -1.85
N ARG A 202 -24.53 19.88 -2.08
CA ARG A 202 -25.86 19.41 -2.50
C ARG A 202 -25.97 19.19 -3.99
N ASN A 203 -25.10 19.80 -4.79
CA ASN A 203 -25.08 19.58 -6.23
C ASN A 203 -24.76 18.10 -6.53
N LYS A 204 -25.53 17.46 -7.41
CA LYS A 204 -25.36 16.06 -7.81
C LYS A 204 -25.18 15.98 -9.32
N PRO A 205 -24.36 15.03 -9.82
CA PRO A 205 -24.12 14.94 -11.25
C PRO A 205 -25.37 14.51 -12.02
N SER A 206 -25.59 15.16 -13.17
CA SER A 206 -26.64 14.83 -14.13
C SER A 206 -26.41 13.45 -14.78
N LYS A 207 -27.43 12.93 -15.48
CA LYS A 207 -27.28 11.67 -16.25
C LYS A 207 -26.16 11.76 -17.29
N GLU A 208 -26.05 12.89 -17.99
CA GLU A 208 -25.01 13.12 -18.99
C GLU A 208 -23.61 13.16 -18.36
N GLN A 209 -23.47 13.89 -17.25
CA GLN A 209 -22.23 13.95 -16.48
C GLN A 209 -21.79 12.57 -16.01
N LYS A 210 -22.72 11.73 -15.54
CA LYS A 210 -22.43 10.33 -15.16
C LYS A 210 -22.01 9.46 -16.34
N LEU A 211 -22.44 9.76 -17.56
CA LEU A 211 -21.99 9.03 -18.75
C LEU A 211 -20.56 9.41 -19.12
N LYS A 212 -20.24 10.71 -19.13
CA LYS A 212 -18.88 11.22 -19.37
C LYS A 212 -17.88 10.71 -18.33
N ALA A 213 -18.28 10.68 -17.06
CA ALA A 213 -17.42 10.26 -15.97
C ALA A 213 -16.85 8.84 -16.13
N LYS A 214 -17.56 7.95 -16.84
CA LYS A 214 -17.17 6.55 -17.05
C LYS A 214 -15.82 6.38 -17.74
N GLU A 215 -15.42 7.35 -18.57
CA GLU A 215 -14.14 7.35 -19.28
C GLU A 215 -12.96 7.50 -18.31
N PHE A 216 -13.19 8.12 -17.15
CA PHE A 216 -12.16 8.45 -16.18
C PHE A 216 -12.13 7.52 -14.97
N ARG A 217 -12.70 6.31 -15.08
CA ARG A 217 -12.56 5.27 -14.04
C ARG A 217 -11.11 4.91 -13.79
N ILE A 218 -10.81 4.57 -12.55
CA ILE A 218 -9.59 3.82 -12.23
C ILE A 218 -9.85 2.34 -12.45
N GLU A 219 -8.80 1.59 -12.82
CA GLU A 219 -8.91 0.13 -12.97
C GLU A 219 -9.15 -0.54 -11.62
N GLY A 220 -8.51 -0.03 -10.58
CA GLY A 220 -8.64 -0.54 -9.23
C GLY A 220 -7.78 0.25 -8.25
N TYR A 221 -7.94 -0.15 -7.00
CA TYR A 221 -7.19 0.37 -5.87
C TYR A 221 -7.05 -0.75 -4.84
N GLN A 222 -6.17 -0.52 -3.87
CA GLN A 222 -5.85 -1.47 -2.81
C GLN A 222 -5.35 -0.73 -1.58
N ARG A 223 -5.37 -1.39 -0.43
CA ARG A 223 -4.67 -0.89 0.76
C ARG A 223 -3.22 -1.37 0.81
N LEU A 224 -2.36 -0.55 1.40
CA LEU A 224 -0.91 -0.80 1.49
C LEU A 224 -0.48 -1.24 2.89
N THR A 225 -1.13 -2.29 3.38
CA THR A 225 -0.90 -2.82 4.72
C THR A 225 0.12 -3.96 4.70
N GLU A 226 0.68 -4.31 5.86
CA GLU A 226 1.62 -5.42 6.00
C GLU A 226 1.03 -6.76 5.55
N ASP A 227 -0.29 -6.94 5.76
CA ASP A 227 -1.03 -8.13 5.38
C ASP A 227 -2.56 -7.89 5.42
N GLY A 228 -3.35 -8.93 5.12
CA GLY A 228 -4.81 -8.91 5.22
C GLY A 228 -5.32 -8.73 6.67
N GLU A 229 -4.58 -9.18 7.66
CA GLU A 229 -4.96 -9.04 9.09
C GLU A 229 -4.08 -8.05 9.87
N ASP A 230 -2.96 -7.60 9.29
CA ASP A 230 -2.09 -6.59 9.89
C ASP A 230 -2.26 -5.26 9.16
N TYR A 231 -2.95 -4.32 9.79
CA TYR A 231 -3.32 -3.03 9.22
C TYR A 231 -2.23 -1.96 9.31
N GLN A 232 -1.06 -2.29 9.87
CA GLN A 232 0.10 -1.38 9.78
C GLN A 232 0.47 -1.15 8.33
N THR A 233 0.85 0.08 7.98
CA THR A 233 1.30 0.38 6.61
C THR A 233 2.64 -0.28 6.37
N ASN A 234 2.77 -0.96 5.24
CA ASN A 234 4.06 -1.41 4.73
C ASN A 234 4.73 -0.26 3.97
N ILE A 235 5.68 0.43 4.63
CA ILE A 235 6.39 1.62 4.10
C ILE A 235 7.04 1.32 2.74
N GLU A 236 7.61 0.13 2.58
CA GLU A 236 8.24 -0.28 1.33
C GLU A 236 7.24 -0.38 0.18
N SER A 237 6.03 -0.88 0.44
CA SER A 237 4.97 -0.93 -0.56
C SER A 237 4.51 0.46 -1.02
N VAL A 238 4.53 1.46 -0.12
CA VAL A 238 4.26 2.87 -0.46
C VAL A 238 5.34 3.37 -1.43
N LYS A 239 6.62 3.10 -1.13
CA LYS A 239 7.75 3.45 -2.01
C LYS A 239 7.66 2.75 -3.36
N GLN A 240 7.28 1.47 -3.38
CA GLN A 240 7.11 0.68 -4.61
C GLN A 240 6.07 1.31 -5.53
N TYR A 241 4.90 1.69 -5.03
CA TYR A 241 3.85 2.31 -5.84
C TYR A 241 4.23 3.72 -6.32
N LEU A 242 4.80 4.54 -5.44
CA LEU A 242 5.29 5.87 -5.80
C LEU A 242 6.36 5.81 -6.89
N SER A 243 7.30 4.86 -6.79
CA SER A 243 8.37 4.66 -7.79
C SER A 243 7.86 4.29 -9.18
N GLN A 244 6.63 3.79 -9.25
CA GLN A 244 5.98 3.39 -10.50
C GLN A 244 4.88 4.35 -10.94
N GLY A 245 4.81 5.52 -10.30
CA GLY A 245 3.88 6.55 -10.73
C GLY A 245 2.47 6.44 -10.21
N SER A 246 2.26 5.67 -9.14
CA SER A 246 0.97 5.64 -8.49
C SER A 246 0.98 6.56 -7.27
N PRO A 247 0.15 7.62 -7.25
CA PRO A 247 -0.03 8.45 -6.06
C PRO A 247 -0.76 7.67 -4.97
N ILE A 248 -0.51 8.03 -3.72
CA ILE A 248 -0.99 7.30 -2.55
C ILE A 248 -1.95 8.20 -1.77
N VAL A 249 -3.21 7.79 -1.67
CA VAL A 249 -4.19 8.46 -0.80
C VAL A 249 -3.93 8.03 0.63
N ILE A 250 -3.72 8.99 1.51
CA ILE A 250 -3.50 8.76 2.93
C ILE A 250 -4.60 9.44 3.75
N SER A 251 -4.98 8.82 4.84
CA SER A 251 -5.84 9.43 5.86
C SER A 251 -5.11 9.42 7.20
N MET A 252 -4.87 10.62 7.72
CA MET A 252 -4.00 10.90 8.84
C MET A 252 -4.81 11.55 9.97
N GLU A 253 -4.51 11.18 11.20
CA GLU A 253 -4.95 11.92 12.37
C GLU A 253 -4.07 13.16 12.51
N VAL A 254 -4.68 14.34 12.41
CA VAL A 254 -3.97 15.61 12.46
C VAL A 254 -4.55 16.49 13.56
N GLY A 255 -3.70 17.30 14.17
CA GLY A 255 -4.03 18.26 15.22
C GLY A 255 -2.76 18.98 15.68
N GLY A 256 -2.86 19.76 16.75
CA GLY A 256 -1.70 20.36 17.42
C GLY A 256 -0.79 21.13 16.47
N THR A 257 0.52 20.81 16.48
CA THR A 257 1.49 21.58 15.68
C THR A 257 1.28 21.47 14.16
N PHE A 258 0.60 20.41 13.67
CA PHE A 258 0.29 20.25 12.25
C PHE A 258 -0.62 21.37 11.74
N LEU A 259 -1.60 21.78 12.55
CA LEU A 259 -2.57 22.82 12.23
C LEU A 259 -1.94 24.20 12.12
N ASN A 260 -0.64 24.36 12.37
CA ASN A 260 0.08 25.60 12.13
C ASN A 260 1.38 25.39 11.36
N LEU A 261 1.53 24.25 10.65
CA LEU A 261 2.74 23.95 9.90
C LEU A 261 3.06 25.02 8.84
N LYS A 262 4.22 25.66 9.00
CA LYS A 262 4.84 26.59 8.03
C LYS A 262 6.12 26.04 7.41
N LYS A 263 6.74 25.04 8.04
CA LYS A 263 7.98 24.41 7.56
C LYS A 263 7.68 23.40 6.46
N SER A 264 8.71 23.08 5.67
CA SER A 264 8.60 22.06 4.62
C SER A 264 8.48 20.63 5.16
N ILE A 265 8.85 20.38 6.41
CA ILE A 265 8.69 19.10 7.09
C ILE A 265 7.90 19.30 8.38
N TRP A 266 7.00 18.36 8.67
CA TRP A 266 6.34 18.30 9.96
C TRP A 266 7.15 17.43 10.91
N LEU A 267 7.53 18.02 12.04
CA LEU A 267 8.20 17.34 13.15
C LEU A 267 7.23 17.39 14.34
N PRO A 268 6.49 16.30 14.62
CA PRO A 268 5.52 16.27 15.71
C PRO A 268 6.22 16.53 17.04
N SER A 269 5.57 17.28 17.93
CA SER A 269 6.05 17.46 19.31
C SER A 269 5.66 16.27 20.20
N ASP A 270 6.25 16.18 21.39
CA ASP A 270 5.85 15.20 22.40
C ASP A 270 4.36 15.28 22.73
N SER A 271 3.78 16.48 22.73
CA SER A 271 2.33 16.66 22.93
C SER A 271 1.51 16.08 21.78
N ASP A 272 1.99 16.18 20.54
CA ASP A 272 1.31 15.60 19.37
C ASP A 272 1.30 14.07 19.45
N TYR A 273 2.43 13.45 19.82
CA TYR A 273 2.52 12.00 20.04
C TYR A 273 1.59 11.53 21.17
N GLN A 274 1.48 12.29 22.27
CA GLN A 274 0.58 11.94 23.37
C GLN A 274 -0.89 12.07 22.95
N ALA A 275 -1.24 13.14 22.25
CA ALA A 275 -2.60 13.43 21.82
C ALA A 275 -3.11 12.40 20.80
N VAL A 276 -2.33 12.07 19.76
CA VAL A 276 -2.74 11.07 18.76
C VAL A 276 -2.96 9.69 19.39
N ASN A 277 -2.10 9.30 20.34
CA ASN A 277 -2.23 8.03 21.05
C ASN A 277 -3.48 8.00 21.93
N HIS A 278 -3.82 9.12 22.58
CA HIS A 278 -5.04 9.26 23.35
C HIS A 278 -6.28 9.15 22.45
N TYR A 279 -6.31 9.90 21.36
CA TYR A 279 -7.41 9.92 20.40
C TYR A 279 -7.66 8.54 19.79
N LYS A 280 -6.61 7.85 19.33
CA LYS A 280 -6.70 6.48 18.78
C LYS A 280 -7.26 5.47 19.79
N LYS A 281 -6.94 5.60 21.08
CA LYS A 281 -7.40 4.68 22.14
C LYS A 281 -8.83 4.97 22.59
N LYS A 282 -9.16 6.23 22.86
CA LYS A 282 -10.43 6.59 23.49
C LYS A 282 -11.55 6.89 22.51
N LYS A 283 -11.25 7.09 21.21
CA LYS A 283 -12.20 7.49 20.16
C LYS A 283 -13.02 8.75 20.52
N THR A 284 -12.54 9.54 21.47
CA THR A 284 -13.13 10.81 21.87
C THR A 284 -12.33 11.92 21.22
N ALA A 285 -12.99 12.81 20.50
CA ALA A 285 -12.37 14.04 20.02
C ALA A 285 -11.93 14.87 21.21
N THR A 286 -10.63 14.86 21.48
CA THR A 286 -9.99 15.74 22.45
C THR A 286 -9.36 16.89 21.69
N GLY A 287 -9.99 18.07 21.72
CA GLY A 287 -9.45 19.28 21.10
C GLY A 287 -9.53 19.30 19.57
N GLU A 288 -8.52 19.90 18.93
CA GLU A 288 -8.47 20.20 17.49
C GLU A 288 -8.08 18.99 16.62
N TRP A 289 -8.10 17.78 17.18
CA TRP A 289 -7.67 16.55 16.49
C TRP A 289 -8.79 15.91 15.69
N GLY A 290 -8.47 15.48 14.47
CA GLY A 290 -9.39 14.70 13.63
C GLY A 290 -8.74 14.12 12.37
N GLY A 291 -9.56 13.42 11.59
CA GLY A 291 -9.11 12.77 10.37
C GLY A 291 -8.99 13.73 9.19
N HIS A 292 -7.85 13.69 8.51
CA HIS A 292 -7.57 14.47 7.31
C HIS A 292 -7.02 13.60 6.20
N ALA A 293 -7.57 13.74 4.99
CA ALA A 293 -7.14 12.99 3.83
C ALA A 293 -6.25 13.84 2.93
N MET A 294 -5.14 13.27 2.49
CA MET A 294 -4.12 13.93 1.65
C MET A 294 -3.55 12.91 0.65
N THR A 295 -2.63 13.36 -0.20
CA THR A 295 -1.98 12.47 -1.17
C THR A 295 -0.47 12.50 -0.99
N ALA A 296 0.13 11.35 -0.66
CA ALA A 296 1.57 11.17 -0.80
C ALA A 296 1.93 11.05 -2.29
N ILE A 297 2.89 11.87 -2.71
CA ILE A 297 3.29 12.07 -4.11
C ILE A 297 4.77 11.79 -4.34
N GLY A 298 5.50 11.35 -3.33
CA GLY A 298 6.93 11.09 -3.46
C GLY A 298 7.56 10.64 -2.15
N TYR A 299 8.84 10.31 -2.22
CA TYR A 299 9.66 9.95 -1.07
C TYR A 299 11.12 10.31 -1.31
N ASP A 300 11.88 10.46 -0.23
CA ASP A 300 13.32 10.73 -0.25
C ASP A 300 13.94 10.05 0.97
N ASP A 301 14.69 8.97 0.73
CA ASP A 301 15.35 8.17 1.76
C ASP A 301 16.44 8.96 2.50
N ASN A 302 16.97 10.01 1.87
CA ASN A 302 18.05 10.83 2.44
C ASN A 302 17.53 12.02 3.25
N ARG A 303 16.21 12.24 3.28
CA ARG A 303 15.62 13.38 3.96
C ARG A 303 15.18 12.99 5.37
N GLU A 304 15.90 13.48 6.38
CA GLU A 304 15.53 13.34 7.80
C GLU A 304 15.36 11.87 8.23
N GLY A 305 16.28 11.00 7.77
CA GLY A 305 16.20 9.55 8.00
C GLY A 305 15.18 8.82 7.12
N GLY A 306 14.58 9.52 6.17
CA GLY A 306 13.59 9.01 5.22
C GLY A 306 12.22 9.63 5.42
N ALA A 307 11.66 10.24 4.38
CA ALA A 307 10.37 10.92 4.45
C ALA A 307 9.54 10.78 3.17
N PHE A 308 8.21 10.86 3.32
CA PHE A 308 7.24 10.97 2.23
C PHE A 308 6.90 12.43 1.94
N GLN A 309 6.83 12.79 0.66
CA GLN A 309 6.34 14.08 0.19
C GLN A 309 4.82 14.00 0.05
N ILE A 310 4.10 14.93 0.66
CA ILE A 310 2.63 14.91 0.73
C ILE A 310 2.06 16.23 0.23
N MET A 311 1.08 16.12 -0.67
CA MET A 311 0.26 17.22 -1.16
C MET A 311 -0.98 17.39 -0.29
N ASN A 312 -1.17 18.60 0.24
CA ASN A 312 -2.32 18.99 1.04
C ASN A 312 -3.34 19.81 0.21
N SER A 313 -4.54 20.02 0.78
CA SER A 313 -5.68 20.73 0.19
C SER A 313 -6.06 22.02 0.94
N TRP A 314 -5.07 22.69 1.55
CA TRP A 314 -5.25 23.97 2.26
C TRP A 314 -4.56 25.15 1.55
N GLY A 315 -4.41 25.05 0.22
CA GLY A 315 -3.80 26.08 -0.61
C GLY A 315 -2.27 26.15 -0.51
N GLU A 316 -1.69 27.02 -1.35
CA GLU A 316 -0.24 27.18 -1.45
C GLU A 316 0.38 27.87 -0.22
N GLY A 317 -0.42 28.54 0.61
CA GLY A 317 0.04 29.17 1.86
C GLY A 317 0.32 28.20 3.01
N PHE A 318 -0.06 26.92 2.88
CA PHE A 318 0.25 25.88 3.86
C PHE A 318 1.65 25.31 3.63
N ALA A 319 2.44 25.17 4.70
CA ALA A 319 3.78 24.58 4.66
C ALA A 319 4.65 25.17 3.53
N ASN A 320 5.21 24.33 2.66
CA ASN A 320 5.97 24.75 1.50
C ASN A 320 5.13 24.63 0.23
N GLN A 321 4.41 25.70 -0.13
CA GLN A 321 3.57 25.75 -1.34
C GLN A 321 2.48 24.67 -1.38
N GLY A 322 1.87 24.34 -0.23
CA GLY A 322 0.86 23.28 -0.09
C GLY A 322 1.43 21.87 -0.02
N ILE A 323 2.76 21.73 0.00
CA ILE A 323 3.48 20.46 0.12
C ILE A 323 4.23 20.42 1.45
N PHE A 324 4.27 19.26 2.09
CA PHE A 324 5.11 19.00 3.25
C PHE A 324 5.72 17.59 3.19
N TRP A 325 6.60 17.32 4.14
CA TRP A 325 7.24 16.01 4.33
C TRP A 325 6.85 15.40 5.67
N LEU A 326 6.64 14.09 5.68
CA LEU A 326 6.36 13.27 6.87
C LEU A 326 7.38 12.14 6.95
N ARG A 327 8.08 12.00 8.07
CA ARG A 327 9.10 10.96 8.25
C ARG A 327 8.49 9.56 8.23
N TYR A 328 9.26 8.57 7.79
CA TYR A 328 8.81 7.17 7.77
C TYR A 328 8.47 6.67 9.18
N GLU A 329 9.25 7.08 10.18
CA GLU A 329 9.03 6.69 11.58
C GLU A 329 7.72 7.25 12.17
N ASP A 330 7.26 8.39 11.67
CA ASP A 330 6.01 9.02 12.11
C ASP A 330 4.79 8.45 11.38
N PHE A 331 5.00 7.80 10.24
CA PHE A 331 3.94 7.46 9.31
C PHE A 331 2.88 6.55 9.94
N ASN A 332 3.27 5.41 10.51
CA ASN A 332 2.33 4.47 11.15
C ASN A 332 1.76 4.97 12.50
N ILE A 333 2.34 6.05 13.05
CA ILE A 333 1.84 6.67 14.27
C ILE A 333 0.59 7.50 13.94
N PHE A 334 0.69 8.38 12.94
CA PHE A 334 -0.35 9.35 12.59
C PHE A 334 -1.26 8.90 11.43
N VAL A 335 -0.75 8.14 10.47
CA VAL A 335 -1.54 7.66 9.32
C VAL A 335 -2.31 6.39 9.70
N ARG A 336 -3.59 6.34 9.34
CA ARG A 336 -4.50 5.22 9.67
C ARG A 336 -4.93 4.40 8.47
N GLU A 337 -5.14 5.05 7.32
CA GLU A 337 -5.55 4.37 6.11
C GLU A 337 -4.68 4.82 4.95
N VAL A 338 -4.27 3.87 4.12
CA VAL A 338 -3.36 4.10 2.99
C VAL A 338 -3.86 3.30 1.81
N TYR A 339 -4.17 4.01 0.72
CA TYR A 339 -4.65 3.42 -0.51
C TYR A 339 -3.78 3.82 -1.68
N ALA A 340 -3.54 2.86 -2.56
CA ALA A 340 -2.84 3.09 -3.81
C ALA A 340 -3.75 2.77 -4.99
N PHE A 341 -3.68 3.60 -6.02
CA PHE A 341 -4.27 3.25 -7.31
C PHE A 341 -3.41 2.19 -7.99
N TYR A 342 -4.04 1.41 -8.87
CA TYR A 342 -3.29 0.60 -9.80
C TYR A 342 -2.41 1.51 -10.68
N PRO A 343 -1.11 1.19 -10.86
CA PRO A 343 -0.20 2.05 -11.62
C PRO A 343 -0.74 2.32 -13.04
N PRO A 344 -0.41 3.49 -13.62
CA PRO A 344 -0.93 3.87 -14.93
C PRO A 344 -0.46 2.89 -16.01
N LYS A 345 -1.39 2.43 -16.87
CA LYS A 345 -1.04 1.67 -18.07
C LYS A 345 -0.54 2.63 -19.15
N LYS A 346 0.70 2.46 -19.57
CA LYS A 346 1.19 3.04 -20.83
C LYS A 346 1.05 1.96 -21.89
N PHE A 347 0.15 2.17 -22.84
CA PHE A 347 -0.04 1.25 -23.96
C PHE A 347 0.98 1.61 -25.05
N ASP A 348 1.83 0.65 -25.39
CA ASP A 348 2.64 0.70 -26.62
C ASP A 348 2.04 -0.29 -27.64
N PRO A 349 1.77 0.12 -28.89
CA PRO A 349 1.18 -0.75 -29.91
C PRO A 349 2.02 -1.99 -30.26
N ASN A 350 3.31 -2.05 -29.88
CA ASN A 350 4.19 -3.21 -30.07
C ASN A 350 4.58 -3.91 -28.75
N GLU A 351 3.81 -3.68 -27.69
CA GLU A 351 4.16 -4.08 -26.33
C GLU A 351 4.08 -5.60 -26.09
N THR A 352 5.20 -6.22 -25.72
CA THR A 352 5.19 -7.62 -25.25
C THR A 352 5.01 -7.70 -23.75
N TYR A 353 4.22 -8.67 -23.30
CA TYR A 353 4.11 -9.01 -21.89
C TYR A 353 5.13 -10.09 -21.55
N SER A 354 6.11 -9.75 -20.70
CA SER A 354 7.11 -10.69 -20.20
C SER A 354 6.90 -10.97 -18.71
N PHE A 355 6.98 -12.26 -18.37
CA PHE A 355 6.88 -12.75 -17.01
C PHE A 355 7.87 -13.91 -16.79
N GLN A 356 8.40 -14.01 -15.59
CA GLN A 356 9.25 -15.13 -15.17
C GLN A 356 8.59 -15.81 -13.96
N LEU A 357 8.41 -17.13 -14.05
CA LEU A 357 7.88 -17.96 -12.97
C LEU A 357 8.99 -18.86 -12.44
N GLY A 358 9.23 -18.85 -11.14
CA GLY A 358 10.26 -19.69 -10.51
C GLY A 358 9.76 -20.34 -9.24
N LEU A 359 10.53 -21.31 -8.75
CA LEU A 359 10.34 -21.91 -7.44
C LEU A 359 11.60 -21.67 -6.63
N ILE A 360 11.48 -21.19 -5.41
CA ILE A 360 12.62 -20.85 -4.54
C ILE A 360 12.60 -21.79 -3.35
N ASN A 361 13.70 -22.52 -3.12
CA ASN A 361 13.88 -23.31 -1.92
C ASN A 361 14.14 -22.37 -0.73
N ASN A 362 13.37 -22.52 0.35
CA ASN A 362 13.46 -21.60 1.48
C ASN A 362 14.76 -21.71 2.27
N ALA A 363 15.34 -22.91 2.33
CA ALA A 363 16.55 -23.19 3.10
C ALA A 363 17.81 -22.69 2.38
N THR A 364 17.92 -22.97 1.08
CA THR A 364 19.10 -22.55 0.29
C THR A 364 18.95 -21.15 -0.30
N LYS A 365 17.72 -20.63 -0.41
CA LYS A 365 17.38 -19.39 -1.13
C LYS A 365 17.68 -19.43 -2.63
N GLU A 366 17.96 -20.62 -3.17
CA GLU A 366 18.21 -20.86 -4.58
C GLU A 366 16.94 -21.29 -5.31
N PHE A 367 16.94 -21.10 -6.63
CA PHE A 367 15.86 -21.59 -7.47
C PHE A 367 15.90 -23.12 -7.57
N ILE A 368 14.72 -23.74 -7.59
CA ILE A 368 14.54 -25.16 -7.88
C ILE A 368 14.45 -25.29 -9.41
N PRO A 369 15.41 -25.94 -10.08
CA PRO A 369 15.45 -25.96 -11.53
C PRO A 369 14.27 -26.71 -12.14
N LEU A 370 13.72 -26.15 -13.21
CA LEU A 370 12.61 -26.66 -13.98
C LEU A 370 13.05 -27.01 -15.41
N LYS A 371 12.54 -28.10 -15.98
CA LYS A 371 12.71 -28.45 -17.39
C LYS A 371 11.35 -28.45 -18.09
N LYS A 372 11.32 -27.94 -19.32
CA LYS A 372 10.15 -28.03 -20.18
C LYS A 372 9.96 -29.47 -20.67
N LEU A 373 8.76 -30.01 -20.52
CA LEU A 373 8.38 -31.30 -21.09
C LEU A 373 7.69 -31.11 -22.45
N LYS A 374 6.68 -30.23 -22.48
CA LYS A 374 5.91 -29.92 -23.70
C LYS A 374 5.17 -28.60 -23.54
N ASN A 375 5.32 -27.68 -24.50
CA ASN A 375 4.62 -26.39 -24.52
C ASN A 375 4.66 -25.66 -23.17
N ASN A 376 3.56 -25.68 -22.42
CA ASN A 376 3.35 -25.03 -21.13
C ASN A 376 3.40 -25.99 -19.93
N LEU A 377 3.91 -27.21 -20.13
CA LEU A 377 4.12 -28.24 -19.12
C LEU A 377 5.61 -28.32 -18.74
N TYR A 378 5.87 -28.15 -17.45
CA TYR A 378 7.19 -28.18 -16.84
C TYR A 378 7.28 -29.21 -15.74
N GLN A 379 8.50 -29.64 -15.44
CA GLN A 379 8.80 -30.58 -14.37
C GLN A 379 10.07 -30.14 -13.62
N THR A 380 10.15 -30.43 -12.33
CA THR A 380 11.40 -30.31 -11.56
C THR A 380 12.51 -31.18 -12.18
N VAL A 381 13.71 -30.63 -12.32
CA VAL A 381 14.87 -31.37 -12.90
C VAL A 381 15.28 -32.54 -12.01
N GLN A 382 15.25 -32.34 -10.70
CA GLN A 382 15.53 -33.35 -9.69
C GLN A 382 14.29 -33.55 -8.81
N PRO A 383 14.03 -34.77 -8.31
CA PRO A 383 13.00 -34.97 -7.31
C PRO A 383 13.33 -34.17 -6.04
N ILE A 384 12.32 -33.50 -5.50
CA ILE A 384 12.42 -32.67 -4.30
C ILE A 384 12.22 -33.54 -3.06
N PRO A 385 13.10 -33.44 -2.04
CA PRO A 385 12.91 -34.14 -0.78
C PRO A 385 11.56 -33.79 -0.12
N ILE A 386 10.86 -34.80 0.40
CA ILE A 386 9.68 -34.60 1.26
C ILE A 386 10.04 -33.66 2.43
N GLY A 387 9.13 -32.75 2.78
CA GLY A 387 9.34 -31.72 3.81
C GLY A 387 10.09 -30.47 3.31
N THR A 388 10.55 -30.45 2.04
CA THR A 388 11.14 -29.24 1.47
C THR A 388 10.10 -28.13 1.41
N ARG A 389 10.45 -26.99 2.00
CA ARG A 389 9.65 -25.77 1.99
C ARG A 389 10.15 -24.84 0.89
N PHE A 390 9.24 -24.30 0.09
CA PHE A 390 9.55 -23.46 -1.06
C PHE A 390 8.51 -22.36 -1.24
N LYS A 391 8.86 -21.38 -2.07
CA LYS A 391 7.98 -20.28 -2.47
C LYS A 391 7.92 -20.19 -4.01
N VAL A 392 6.84 -19.65 -4.55
CA VAL A 392 6.69 -19.33 -5.97
C VAL A 392 7.18 -17.91 -6.19
N SER A 393 8.07 -17.72 -7.15
CA SER A 393 8.53 -16.41 -7.60
C SER A 393 7.80 -16.02 -8.88
N VAL A 394 7.27 -14.81 -8.92
CA VAL A 394 6.68 -14.23 -10.14
C VAL A 394 7.27 -12.86 -10.36
N LYS A 395 8.01 -12.71 -11.45
CA LYS A 395 8.46 -11.41 -11.94
C LYS A 395 7.60 -11.00 -13.11
N ASN A 396 7.06 -9.79 -13.06
CA ASN A 396 6.25 -9.22 -14.14
C ASN A 396 6.80 -7.85 -14.54
N ASP A 397 6.86 -7.59 -15.85
CA ASP A 397 7.18 -6.26 -16.37
C ASP A 397 5.94 -5.36 -16.49
N LYS A 398 4.76 -5.97 -16.57
CA LYS A 398 3.47 -5.29 -16.77
C LYS A 398 2.43 -5.82 -15.79
N PRO A 399 1.41 -5.02 -15.44
CA PRO A 399 0.34 -5.47 -14.56
C PRO A 399 -0.31 -6.76 -15.04
N ILE A 400 -0.44 -7.73 -14.15
CA ILE A 400 -1.09 -9.01 -14.45
C ILE A 400 -1.84 -9.54 -13.23
N TYR A 401 -2.85 -10.37 -13.45
CA TYR A 401 -3.51 -11.13 -12.40
C TYR A 401 -2.92 -12.54 -12.34
N LEU A 402 -2.56 -12.98 -11.14
CA LEU A 402 -1.96 -14.29 -10.87
C LEU A 402 -2.94 -15.15 -10.07
N TYR A 403 -3.09 -16.39 -10.49
CA TYR A 403 -3.84 -17.42 -9.77
C TYR A 403 -3.02 -18.70 -9.74
N ILE A 404 -2.96 -19.33 -8.58
CA ILE A 404 -2.24 -20.59 -8.38
C ILE A 404 -3.20 -21.60 -7.80
N PHE A 405 -3.27 -22.78 -8.40
CA PHE A 405 -4.12 -23.89 -7.98
C PHE A 405 -3.29 -25.14 -7.72
N GLY A 406 -3.68 -25.89 -6.68
CA GLY A 406 -3.11 -27.20 -6.35
C GLY A 406 -4.10 -28.32 -6.64
N LEU A 407 -3.57 -29.53 -6.83
CA LEU A 407 -4.33 -30.77 -7.00
C LEU A 407 -4.33 -31.56 -5.69
N ASP A 408 -5.49 -31.79 -5.08
CA ASP A 408 -5.67 -32.68 -3.92
C ASP A 408 -5.56 -34.17 -4.29
N THR A 409 -5.29 -34.99 -3.28
CA THR A 409 -5.17 -36.45 -3.34
C THR A 409 -6.44 -37.16 -3.80
N ASP A 410 -7.61 -36.54 -3.63
CA ASP A 410 -8.90 -37.03 -4.16
C ASP A 410 -9.14 -36.61 -5.63
N GLY A 411 -8.21 -35.87 -6.24
CA GLY A 411 -8.31 -35.36 -7.59
C GLY A 411 -9.04 -34.01 -7.71
N SER A 412 -9.43 -33.39 -6.59
CA SER A 412 -10.02 -32.06 -6.53
C SER A 412 -8.97 -30.95 -6.63
N SER A 413 -9.42 -29.76 -7.01
CA SER A 413 -8.65 -28.54 -7.16
C SER A 413 -8.90 -27.62 -5.97
N TYR A 414 -7.85 -26.97 -5.48
CA TYR A 414 -7.93 -25.93 -4.46
C TYR A 414 -7.07 -24.72 -4.86
N VAL A 415 -7.38 -23.57 -4.27
CA VAL A 415 -6.71 -22.30 -4.55
C VAL A 415 -5.52 -22.16 -3.59
N LEU A 416 -4.33 -21.97 -4.15
CA LEU A 416 -3.10 -21.63 -3.42
C LEU A 416 -2.87 -20.11 -3.38
N PHE A 417 -3.23 -19.41 -4.46
CA PHE A 417 -3.19 -17.94 -4.51
C PHE A 417 -4.34 -17.42 -5.38
N PRO A 418 -5.09 -16.39 -4.93
CA PRO A 418 -4.96 -15.65 -3.65
C PRO A 418 -5.17 -16.48 -2.38
N TYR A 419 -4.46 -16.16 -1.28
CA TYR A 419 -4.52 -16.96 -0.04
C TYR A 419 -5.85 -16.83 0.70
N THR A 420 -6.44 -15.63 0.67
CA THR A 420 -7.72 -15.30 1.29
C THR A 420 -8.47 -14.29 0.43
N ASP A 421 -9.75 -14.06 0.73
CA ASP A 421 -10.56 -13.04 0.05
C ASP A 421 -10.03 -11.61 0.18
N LYS A 422 -9.15 -11.38 1.17
CA LYS A 422 -8.50 -10.09 1.38
C LYS A 422 -7.32 -9.86 0.43
N HIS A 423 -6.77 -10.93 -0.15
CA HIS A 423 -5.60 -10.85 -1.01
C HIS A 423 -6.02 -10.64 -2.46
N SER A 424 -5.51 -9.58 -3.08
CA SER A 424 -5.70 -9.29 -4.48
C SER A 424 -4.82 -10.21 -5.34
N PRO A 425 -5.37 -10.83 -6.40
CA PRO A 425 -4.56 -11.52 -7.41
C PRO A 425 -3.72 -10.55 -8.27
N TYR A 426 -3.92 -9.25 -8.11
CA TYR A 426 -3.29 -8.23 -8.95
C TYR A 426 -1.81 -8.02 -8.60
N CYS A 427 -0.95 -8.36 -9.55
CA CYS A 427 0.48 -8.06 -9.57
C CYS A 427 0.71 -6.78 -10.38
N GLY A 428 0.36 -5.62 -9.80
CA GLY A 428 0.38 -4.34 -10.50
C GLY A 428 1.75 -3.77 -10.78
N THR A 429 2.53 -3.56 -9.72
CA THR A 429 3.87 -2.99 -9.81
C THR A 429 4.83 -3.96 -10.53
N LYS A 430 5.66 -3.44 -11.45
CA LYS A 430 6.76 -4.14 -12.10
C LYS A 430 7.78 -4.59 -11.06
N GLY A 431 8.21 -5.84 -11.13
CA GLY A 431 9.23 -6.41 -10.25
C GLY A 431 8.94 -7.86 -9.88
N THR A 432 9.68 -8.38 -8.91
CA THR A 432 9.56 -9.76 -8.45
C THR A 432 8.72 -9.84 -7.19
N ARG A 433 7.78 -10.78 -7.13
CA ARG A 433 7.03 -11.16 -5.93
C ARG A 433 7.32 -12.60 -5.57
N VAL A 434 7.27 -12.89 -4.29
CA VAL A 434 7.53 -14.23 -3.77
C VAL A 434 6.37 -14.64 -2.86
N PHE A 435 5.72 -15.74 -3.20
CA PHE A 435 4.49 -16.24 -2.58
C PHE A 435 4.75 -17.62 -1.93
N PRO A 436 4.18 -17.94 -0.77
CA PRO A 436 3.45 -17.05 0.12
C PRO A 436 4.37 -16.07 0.88
N LYS A 437 3.85 -14.92 1.35
CA LYS A 437 4.64 -13.94 2.13
C LYS A 437 5.08 -14.49 3.49
N LYS A 438 4.08 -14.87 4.29
CA LYS A 438 4.22 -15.27 5.71
C LYS A 438 4.18 -16.79 5.91
N GLN A 439 3.94 -17.51 4.84
CA GLN A 439 3.80 -18.96 4.81
C GLN A 439 4.68 -19.50 3.68
N SER A 440 4.78 -20.81 3.63
CA SER A 440 5.55 -21.51 2.63
C SER A 440 4.77 -22.67 2.08
N LEU A 441 5.03 -23.00 0.82
CA LEU A 441 4.56 -24.24 0.23
C LEU A 441 5.48 -25.37 0.68
N GLU A 442 4.92 -26.53 1.01
CA GLU A 442 5.70 -27.66 1.53
C GLU A 442 5.37 -28.93 0.76
N VAL A 443 6.42 -29.64 0.33
CA VAL A 443 6.31 -30.95 -0.33
C VAL A 443 5.87 -31.99 0.71
N ASP A 444 4.71 -32.58 0.52
CA ASP A 444 4.13 -33.53 1.46
C ASP A 444 4.57 -34.99 1.17
N PRO A 445 4.38 -35.92 2.12
CA PRO A 445 4.80 -37.32 1.95
C PRO A 445 3.87 -38.18 1.07
N ILE A 446 2.75 -37.65 0.55
CA ILE A 446 1.73 -38.46 -0.14
C ILE A 446 1.98 -38.51 -1.64
N GLY A 447 2.01 -39.73 -2.19
CA GLY A 447 2.23 -39.95 -3.62
C GLY A 447 3.67 -39.66 -4.04
N LYS A 448 3.96 -39.78 -5.34
CA LYS A 448 5.29 -39.53 -5.92
C LYS A 448 5.38 -38.22 -6.71
N LYS A 449 4.23 -37.60 -6.98
CA LYS A 449 4.14 -36.39 -7.81
C LYS A 449 3.08 -35.43 -7.29
N ASP A 450 3.38 -34.13 -7.34
CA ASP A 450 2.40 -33.05 -7.20
C ASP A 450 2.24 -32.26 -8.49
N ASN A 451 1.13 -31.53 -8.58
CA ASN A 451 0.82 -30.68 -9.71
C ASN A 451 0.41 -29.29 -9.20
N MET A 452 0.96 -28.26 -9.84
CA MET A 452 0.55 -26.88 -9.66
C MET A 452 0.14 -26.30 -11.00
N ILE A 453 -1.01 -25.63 -11.03
CA ILE A 453 -1.50 -24.88 -12.19
C ILE A 453 -1.39 -23.40 -11.88
N ILE A 454 -0.74 -22.67 -12.77
CA ILE A 454 -0.62 -21.21 -12.72
C ILE A 454 -1.42 -20.64 -13.88
N VAL A 455 -2.33 -19.72 -13.56
CA VAL A 455 -3.10 -18.95 -14.53
C VAL A 455 -2.71 -17.48 -14.40
N LEU A 456 -2.30 -16.89 -15.52
CA LEU A 456 -2.01 -15.47 -15.62
C LEU A 456 -3.04 -14.82 -16.55
N SER A 457 -3.59 -13.68 -16.18
CA SER A 457 -4.61 -12.99 -16.99
C SER A 457 -4.48 -11.48 -16.96
N LYS A 458 -4.83 -10.81 -18.06
CA LYS A 458 -4.79 -9.34 -18.17
C LYS A 458 -5.99 -8.65 -17.50
N LYS A 459 -7.09 -9.40 -17.31
CA LYS A 459 -8.29 -9.01 -16.58
C LYS A 459 -8.48 -9.87 -15.33
N GLN A 460 -9.17 -9.32 -14.34
CA GLN A 460 -9.54 -10.06 -13.14
C GLN A 460 -10.53 -11.17 -13.48
N LEU A 461 -10.19 -12.40 -13.10
CA LEU A 461 -11.05 -13.59 -13.20
C LEU A 461 -11.70 -13.91 -11.84
N ASP A 462 -12.89 -14.51 -11.90
CA ASP A 462 -13.51 -15.14 -10.72
C ASP A 462 -12.91 -16.52 -10.50
N TYR A 463 -11.81 -16.56 -9.75
CA TYR A 463 -11.06 -17.77 -9.47
C TYR A 463 -11.84 -18.78 -8.61
N LYS A 464 -12.85 -18.33 -7.84
CA LYS A 464 -13.70 -19.23 -7.05
C LYS A 464 -14.66 -19.99 -7.94
N VAL A 465 -15.29 -19.28 -8.88
CA VAL A 465 -16.12 -19.91 -9.93
C VAL A 465 -15.26 -20.84 -10.77
N MET A 466 -14.07 -20.40 -11.20
CA MET A 466 -13.13 -21.25 -11.95
C MET A 466 -12.78 -22.53 -11.19
N ASN A 467 -12.38 -22.44 -9.92
CA ASN A 467 -12.03 -23.62 -9.12
C ASN A 467 -13.22 -24.57 -8.95
N ARG A 468 -14.42 -24.03 -8.75
CA ARG A 468 -15.66 -24.82 -8.67
C ARG A 468 -15.95 -25.54 -9.98
N SER A 469 -15.83 -24.86 -11.12
CA SER A 469 -16.03 -25.46 -12.44
C SER A 469 -15.02 -26.56 -12.74
N VAL A 470 -13.75 -26.39 -12.35
CA VAL A 470 -12.71 -27.43 -12.44
C VAL A 470 -13.11 -28.66 -11.62
N ASN A 471 -13.63 -28.47 -10.41
CA ASN A 471 -14.06 -29.56 -9.53
C ASN A 471 -15.31 -30.29 -10.03
N GLN A 472 -16.18 -29.61 -10.77
CA GLN A 472 -17.37 -30.20 -11.38
C GLN A 472 -17.08 -30.91 -12.71
N SER A 473 -15.91 -30.68 -13.31
CA SER A 473 -15.54 -31.29 -14.58
C SER A 473 -15.25 -32.78 -14.43
N MET A 474 -15.89 -33.58 -15.30
CA MET A 474 -15.64 -35.03 -15.42
C MET A 474 -14.38 -35.35 -16.24
N THR A 475 -13.76 -34.33 -16.86
CA THR A 475 -12.57 -34.49 -17.70
C THR A 475 -11.39 -34.99 -16.88
N LYS A 476 -10.63 -35.94 -17.44
CA LYS A 476 -9.37 -36.44 -16.89
C LYS A 476 -8.36 -36.50 -18.03
N PRO A 477 -7.09 -36.08 -17.80
CA PRO A 477 -6.40 -35.77 -16.53
C PRO A 477 -6.61 -34.34 -15.98
N TYR A 478 -6.11 -34.04 -14.77
CA TYR A 478 -6.30 -32.76 -14.05
C TYR A 478 -6.00 -31.51 -14.89
N PHE A 479 -4.92 -31.53 -15.69
CA PHE A 479 -4.57 -30.40 -16.54
C PHE A 479 -5.59 -30.12 -17.65
N GLU A 480 -6.16 -31.19 -18.22
CA GLU A 480 -7.14 -31.09 -19.29
C GLU A 480 -8.45 -30.47 -18.80
N LYS A 481 -8.76 -30.56 -17.51
CA LYS A 481 -9.89 -29.82 -16.91
C LYS A 481 -9.75 -28.32 -17.14
N PHE A 482 -8.57 -27.75 -16.85
CA PHE A 482 -8.28 -26.34 -17.09
C PHE A 482 -8.23 -26.00 -18.57
N GLN A 483 -7.58 -26.84 -19.38
CA GLN A 483 -7.47 -26.60 -20.83
C GLN A 483 -8.85 -26.58 -21.50
N MET A 484 -9.75 -27.48 -21.12
CA MET A 484 -11.10 -27.53 -21.67
C MET A 484 -11.94 -26.32 -21.22
N LEU A 485 -11.91 -25.98 -19.93
CA LEU A 485 -12.70 -24.87 -19.39
C LEU A 485 -12.24 -23.51 -19.93
N LEU A 486 -10.96 -23.36 -20.21
CA LEU A 486 -10.35 -22.09 -20.61
C LEU A 486 -9.90 -22.08 -22.08
N GLN A 487 -10.32 -23.07 -22.87
CA GLN A 487 -9.80 -23.30 -24.23
C GLN A 487 -9.92 -22.06 -25.13
N SER A 488 -11.03 -21.33 -25.03
CA SER A 488 -11.29 -20.13 -25.82
C SER A 488 -10.47 -18.91 -25.37
N GLN A 489 -9.91 -18.95 -24.17
CA GLN A 489 -9.14 -17.86 -23.56
C GLN A 489 -7.63 -18.12 -23.60
N ILE A 490 -7.17 -19.37 -23.71
CA ILE A 490 -5.72 -19.67 -23.74
C ILE A 490 -5.08 -18.98 -24.95
N SER A 491 -4.06 -18.17 -24.70
CA SER A 491 -3.33 -17.49 -25.76
C SER A 491 -2.63 -18.50 -26.69
N LYS A 492 -2.67 -18.20 -27.98
CA LYS A 492 -2.03 -18.99 -29.04
C LYS A 492 -0.69 -18.41 -29.49
N SER A 493 -0.36 -17.20 -29.07
CA SER A 493 0.84 -16.46 -29.52
C SER A 493 1.93 -16.35 -28.44
N SER A 494 1.74 -17.01 -27.30
CA SER A 494 2.69 -17.00 -26.20
C SER A 494 3.84 -17.96 -26.41
N SER A 495 5.05 -17.45 -26.17
CA SER A 495 6.28 -18.22 -26.16
C SER A 495 6.67 -18.59 -24.74
N PHE A 496 7.07 -19.85 -24.56
CA PHE A 496 7.50 -20.42 -23.30
C PHE A 496 8.97 -20.84 -23.43
N GLY A 497 9.85 -20.39 -22.54
CA GLY A 497 11.28 -20.74 -22.51
C GLY A 497 11.52 -22.24 -22.23
N GLU A 498 12.78 -22.66 -22.17
CA GLU A 498 13.13 -24.09 -21.93
C GLU A 498 13.14 -24.47 -20.44
N GLY A 499 13.08 -23.48 -19.54
CA GLY A 499 13.23 -23.64 -18.10
C GLY A 499 14.66 -23.29 -17.65
N GLY A 500 15.12 -23.92 -16.58
CA GLY A 500 16.26 -23.53 -15.77
C GLY A 500 15.76 -23.05 -14.41
N ASP A 501 16.33 -21.97 -13.89
CA ASP A 501 15.91 -21.39 -12.60
C ASP A 501 14.50 -20.80 -12.67
N THR A 502 14.12 -20.27 -13.83
CA THR A 502 12.79 -19.69 -14.08
C THR A 502 12.24 -20.09 -15.45
N ILE A 503 10.92 -20.22 -15.52
CA ILE A 503 10.15 -20.30 -16.75
C ILE A 503 9.96 -18.89 -17.28
N GLU A 504 10.56 -18.59 -18.42
CA GLU A 504 10.30 -17.35 -19.15
C GLU A 504 9.05 -17.50 -20.01
N LEU A 505 8.16 -16.51 -19.94
CA LEU A 505 6.94 -16.45 -20.71
C LEU A 505 6.83 -15.07 -21.35
N VAL A 506 6.68 -15.06 -22.68
CA VAL A 506 6.56 -13.84 -23.48
C VAL A 506 5.30 -13.94 -24.33
N SER A 507 4.34 -13.06 -24.07
CA SER A 507 3.08 -12.98 -24.82
C SER A 507 3.06 -11.73 -25.70
N LYS A 508 2.76 -11.93 -26.99
CA LYS A 508 2.44 -10.86 -27.96
C LYS A 508 0.93 -10.67 -28.11
N ASP A 509 0.14 -11.39 -27.31
CA ASP A 509 -1.30 -11.28 -27.35
C ASP A 509 -1.71 -10.00 -26.62
N HIS A 510 -2.40 -9.10 -27.31
CA HIS A 510 -2.94 -7.88 -26.70
C HIS A 510 -4.39 -8.01 -26.30
N ASN A 511 -5.05 -9.14 -26.62
CA ASN A 511 -6.43 -9.36 -26.21
C ASN A 511 -6.47 -9.43 -24.67
N PRO A 512 -7.27 -8.58 -24.01
CA PRO A 512 -7.34 -8.57 -22.55
C PRO A 512 -8.10 -9.77 -21.97
N ASP A 513 -8.84 -10.51 -22.79
CA ASP A 513 -9.60 -11.71 -22.40
C ASP A 513 -8.79 -12.99 -22.52
N THR A 514 -7.56 -12.92 -23.03
CA THR A 514 -6.68 -14.09 -23.12
C THR A 514 -5.92 -14.32 -21.84
N ILE A 515 -5.63 -15.59 -21.57
CA ILE A 515 -4.89 -16.05 -20.41
C ILE A 515 -3.65 -16.84 -20.83
N GLU A 516 -2.70 -16.93 -19.90
CA GLU A 516 -1.57 -17.84 -19.98
C GLU A 516 -1.74 -18.92 -18.93
N LEU A 517 -1.59 -20.18 -19.34
CA LEU A 517 -1.75 -21.35 -18.49
C LEU A 517 -0.42 -22.08 -18.42
N VAL A 518 0.08 -22.37 -17.22
CA VAL A 518 1.30 -23.14 -16.98
C VAL A 518 1.00 -24.27 -16.01
N LYS A 519 1.55 -25.46 -16.29
CA LYS A 519 1.55 -26.58 -15.35
C LYS A 519 2.97 -26.90 -14.93
N ILE A 520 3.17 -27.05 -13.62
CA ILE A 520 4.42 -27.51 -13.02
C ILE A 520 4.16 -28.84 -12.31
N GLU A 521 4.92 -29.86 -12.67
CA GLU A 521 4.96 -31.16 -12.00
C GLU A 521 6.17 -31.25 -11.08
N PHE A 522 5.95 -31.70 -9.86
CA PHE A 522 6.99 -31.89 -8.85
C PHE A 522 7.18 -33.38 -8.66
N GLU A 523 8.39 -33.90 -8.85
CA GLU A 523 8.71 -35.25 -8.38
C GLU A 523 9.16 -35.21 -6.93
N LYS A 524 8.73 -36.20 -6.14
CA LYS A 524 9.04 -36.31 -4.70
C LYS A 524 10.03 -37.45 -4.46
N LYS A 525 10.96 -37.26 -3.53
CA LYS A 525 11.85 -38.32 -3.04
C LYS A 525 11.95 -38.36 -1.53
#